data_AF-A0A0M1JLN7-F1
#
_entry.id   AF-A0A0M1JLN7-F1
#
_cell.length_a   1.000
_cell.length_b   1.000
_cell.length_c   1.000
_cell.angle_alpha   90.00
_cell.angle_beta   90.00
_cell.angle_gamma   90.00
#
_symmetry.space_group_name_H-M   'P 1'
#
loop_
_entity.id
_entity.type
_entity.pdbx_description
1 polymer ?
#
loop_
_entity_poly.entity_id
_entity_poly.type
_entity_poly.pdbx_seq_one_letter_code
_entity_poly.pdbx_strand_id
1 'polypeptide(L)'
;MSANLSPEAQEKANSVNTDDRKVPGIQQELNQQKALARAIARIRQSLDLGVIFTTTAKEVRQLLKCDRVAVFCLDPQRNWEGEFVSEDVGENWPSALGGKRKAGLSPENCCPNYR
;
A
#
# COMPACT_ATOMS: atom_id res chain seq x y z
N MET A 1 -53.05 49.52 -1.91
CA MET A 1 -52.45 49.77 -0.59
C MET A 1 -52.06 48.42 -0.01
N SER A 2 -50.79 48.32 0.37
CA SER A 2 -50.03 47.08 0.59
C SER A 2 -50.56 46.19 1.72
N ALA A 3 -50.43 44.88 1.48
CA ALA A 3 -50.53 43.82 2.47
C ALA A 3 -49.33 43.81 3.43
N ASN A 4 -49.56 43.44 4.69
CA ASN A 4 -48.66 42.78 5.66
C ASN A 4 -49.44 42.75 7.01
N LEU A 5 -49.59 41.65 7.75
CA LEU A 5 -48.61 40.65 8.19
C LEU A 5 -49.30 39.31 8.50
N SER A 6 -48.60 38.18 8.26
CA SER A 6 -48.56 37.06 9.22
C SER A 6 -47.11 36.56 9.34
N PRO A 7 -46.58 36.26 10.55
CA PRO A 7 -45.15 35.97 10.76
C PRO A 7 -44.70 34.55 10.42
N GLU A 8 -45.59 33.69 9.92
CA GLU A 8 -45.38 32.23 9.89
C GLU A 8 -44.54 31.70 8.72
N ALA A 9 -44.05 32.56 7.82
CA ALA A 9 -43.27 32.12 6.66
C ALA A 9 -41.75 32.30 6.80
N GLN A 10 -41.25 32.80 7.94
CA GLN A 10 -39.82 33.03 8.15
C GLN A 10 -39.09 31.87 8.85
N GLU A 11 -39.57 30.64 8.70
CA GLU A 11 -38.92 29.41 9.23
C GLU A 11 -38.19 28.60 8.16
N LYS A 12 -37.82 29.21 7.04
CA LYS A 12 -36.99 28.56 6.03
C LYS A 12 -35.95 29.53 5.50
N ALA A 13 -34.74 29.50 6.06
CA ALA A 13 -33.48 29.73 5.34
C ALA A 13 -32.26 30.05 6.24
N ASN A 14 -32.28 29.82 7.56
CA ASN A 14 -31.07 30.01 8.35
C ASN A 14 -30.35 28.70 8.66
N SER A 15 -29.28 28.51 7.86
CA SER A 15 -28.09 27.70 8.12
C SER A 15 -28.32 26.22 8.39
N VAL A 16 -28.41 25.43 7.31
CA VAL A 16 -27.71 24.13 7.33
C VAL A 16 -26.22 24.47 7.37
N ASN A 17 -25.72 24.68 8.57
CA ASN A 17 -24.31 24.75 8.87
C ASN A 17 -23.80 23.31 8.64
N THR A 18 -23.28 23.03 7.45
CA THR A 18 -22.51 21.80 7.20
C THR A 18 -21.22 21.93 7.98
N ASP A 19 -21.35 21.66 9.27
CA ASP A 19 -20.30 21.44 10.23
C ASP A 19 -19.39 20.35 9.65
N ASP A 20 -18.29 20.79 9.03
CA ASP A 20 -17.10 20.03 8.64
C ASP A 20 -16.49 19.41 9.90
N ARG A 21 -17.22 18.49 10.54
CA ARG A 21 -16.69 17.61 11.57
C ARG A 21 -15.68 16.72 10.88
N LYS A 22 -14.43 17.19 10.81
CA LYS A 22 -13.24 16.39 10.58
C LYS A 22 -13.17 15.37 11.71
N VAL A 23 -13.92 14.28 11.58
CA VAL A 23 -13.84 13.15 12.50
C VAL A 23 -12.44 12.56 12.28
N PRO A 24 -11.52 12.65 13.26
CA PRO A 24 -10.11 12.33 13.06
C PRO A 24 -9.89 10.90 12.55
N GLY A 25 -10.75 9.97 12.98
CA GLY A 25 -10.73 8.57 12.53
C GLY A 25 -11.18 8.37 11.07
N ILE A 26 -12.19 9.11 10.60
CA ILE A 26 -12.67 9.00 9.21
C ILE A 26 -11.62 9.54 8.24
N GLN A 27 -10.93 10.63 8.61
CA GLN A 27 -9.87 11.19 7.77
C GLN A 27 -8.64 10.26 7.70
N GLN A 28 -8.27 9.63 8.82
CA GLN A 28 -7.18 8.65 8.88
C GLN A 28 -7.51 7.42 8.02
N GLU A 29 -8.70 6.86 8.18
CA GLU A 29 -9.19 5.70 7.42
C GLU A 29 -9.25 6.02 5.92
N LEU A 30 -9.78 7.18 5.55
CA LEU A 30 -9.82 7.64 4.16
C LEU A 30 -8.41 7.81 3.58
N ASN A 31 -7.45 8.30 4.36
CA ASN A 31 -6.07 8.43 3.93
C ASN A 31 -5.40 7.06 3.72
N GLN A 32 -5.69 6.09 4.59
CA GLN A 32 -5.22 4.71 4.46
C GLN A 32 -5.81 4.05 3.21
N GLN A 33 -7.12 4.15 3.00
CA GLN A 33 -7.77 3.62 1.79
C GLN A 33 -7.23 4.26 0.51
N LYS A 34 -6.98 5.57 0.51
CA LYS A 34 -6.33 6.28 -0.61
C LYS A 34 -4.88 5.87 -0.82
N ALA A 35 -4.13 5.56 0.23
CA ALA A 35 -2.77 5.05 0.12
C ALA A 35 -2.78 3.64 -0.50
N LEU A 36 -3.64 2.76 -0.01
CA LEU A 36 -3.82 1.40 -0.52
C LEU A 36 -4.24 1.40 -2.00
N ALA A 37 -5.24 2.20 -2.38
CA ALA A 37 -5.69 2.30 -3.76
C ALA A 37 -4.58 2.81 -4.71
N ARG A 38 -3.76 3.75 -4.25
CA ARG A 38 -2.60 4.24 -5.02
C ARG A 38 -1.51 3.18 -5.18
N ALA A 39 -1.22 2.41 -4.13
CA ALA A 39 -0.29 1.29 -4.21
C ALA A 39 -0.78 0.24 -5.23
N ILE A 40 -2.05 -0.16 -5.15
CA ILE A 40 -2.67 -1.09 -6.11
C ILE A 40 -2.62 -0.54 -7.53
N ALA A 41 -2.96 0.73 -7.74
CA ALA A 41 -2.91 1.37 -9.06
C ALA A 41 -1.49 1.38 -9.64
N ARG A 42 -0.46 1.67 -8.84
CA ARG A 42 0.95 1.63 -9.26
C ARG A 42 1.41 0.21 -9.61
N ILE A 43 1.00 -0.79 -8.83
CA ILE A 43 1.23 -2.21 -9.13
C ILE A 43 0.57 -2.60 -10.47
N ARG A 44 -0.63 -2.09 -10.76
CA ARG A 44 -1.38 -2.42 -11.99
C ARG A 44 -0.95 -1.61 -13.22
N GLN A 45 -0.42 -0.39 -13.04
CA GLN A 45 -0.02 0.50 -14.14
C GLN A 45 1.44 0.31 -14.56
N SER A 46 2.30 -0.18 -13.66
CA SER A 46 3.68 -0.42 -14.02
C SER A 46 3.80 -1.72 -14.80
N LEU A 47 4.19 -1.62 -16.08
CA LEU A 47 4.73 -2.75 -16.83
C LEU A 47 6.22 -3.01 -16.47
N ASP A 48 6.76 -2.22 -15.53
CA ASP A 48 8.10 -2.36 -14.98
C ASP A 48 8.00 -3.00 -13.60
N LEU A 49 8.16 -4.34 -13.57
CA LEU A 49 8.20 -5.12 -12.35
C LEU A 49 9.31 -4.63 -11.39
N GLY A 50 10.39 -4.07 -11.92
CA GLY A 50 11.48 -3.50 -11.10
C GLY A 50 11.00 -2.31 -10.28
N VAL A 51 10.25 -1.38 -10.88
CA VAL A 51 9.68 -0.23 -10.17
C VAL A 51 8.68 -0.68 -9.10
N ILE A 52 7.83 -1.67 -9.41
CA ILE A 52 6.88 -2.24 -8.45
C ILE A 52 7.62 -2.82 -7.25
N PHE A 53 8.53 -3.75 -7.49
CA PHE A 53 9.22 -4.45 -6.40
C PHE A 53 10.07 -3.50 -5.56
N THR A 54 10.71 -2.50 -6.16
CA THR A 54 11.51 -1.50 -5.44
C THR A 54 10.62 -0.64 -4.56
N THR A 55 9.51 -0.13 -5.11
CA THR A 55 8.58 0.72 -4.37
C THR A 55 7.93 -0.05 -3.22
N THR A 56 7.47 -1.28 -3.49
CA THR A 56 6.86 -2.14 -2.47
C THR A 56 7.83 -2.50 -1.37
N ALA A 57 9.07 -2.91 -1.67
CA ALA A 57 10.07 -3.25 -0.65
C ALA A 57 10.30 -2.07 0.32
N LYS A 58 10.42 -0.85 -0.22
CA LYS A 58 10.58 0.38 0.56
C LYS A 58 9.35 0.70 1.42
N GLU A 59 8.15 0.69 0.84
CA GLU A 59 6.91 0.99 1.57
C GLU A 59 6.66 -0.04 2.70
N VAL A 60 6.87 -1.32 2.42
CA VAL A 60 6.72 -2.39 3.42
C VAL A 60 7.74 -2.28 4.54
N ARG A 61 9.02 -1.98 4.23
CA ARG A 61 10.04 -1.79 5.26
C ARG A 61 9.70 -0.64 6.20
N GLN A 62 9.23 0.49 5.66
CA GLN A 62 8.79 1.64 6.46
C GLN A 62 7.59 1.30 7.33
N LEU A 63 6.62 0.55 6.79
CA LEU A 63 5.43 0.13 7.52
C LEU A 63 5.78 -0.81 8.68
N LEU A 64 6.62 -1.81 8.43
CA LEU A 64 7.00 -2.84 9.40
C LEU A 64 8.12 -2.39 10.36
N LYS A 65 8.81 -1.28 10.06
CA LYS A 65 9.96 -0.77 10.82
C LYS A 65 11.04 -1.82 11.05
N CYS A 66 11.32 -2.62 10.03
CA CYS A 66 12.35 -3.65 10.07
C CYS A 66 13.65 -3.20 9.38
N ASP A 67 14.71 -3.95 9.60
CA ASP A 67 16.03 -3.67 9.02
C ASP A 67 16.10 -3.91 7.52
N ARG A 68 15.29 -4.84 7.00
CA ARG A 68 15.32 -5.28 5.60
C ARG A 68 13.98 -5.85 5.14
N VAL A 69 13.61 -5.53 3.91
CA VAL A 69 12.60 -6.24 3.13
C VAL A 69 13.22 -6.57 1.78
N ALA A 70 13.03 -7.80 1.31
CA ALA A 70 13.52 -8.22 0.00
C ALA A 70 12.45 -9.06 -0.71
N VAL A 71 12.43 -8.94 -2.04
CA VAL A 71 11.59 -9.77 -2.92
C VAL A 71 12.47 -10.87 -3.48
N PHE A 72 12.14 -12.12 -3.15
CA PHE A 72 12.84 -13.30 -3.65
C PHE A 72 11.95 -13.99 -4.70
N CYS A 73 12.45 -14.07 -5.93
CA CYS A 73 11.74 -14.73 -7.02
C CYS A 73 12.25 -16.17 -7.15
N LEU A 74 11.33 -17.12 -7.20
CA LEU A 74 11.63 -18.55 -7.40
C LEU A 74 11.30 -18.92 -8.85
N ASP A 75 12.17 -19.72 -9.47
CA ASP A 75 11.96 -20.29 -10.80
C ASP A 75 11.63 -21.79 -10.69
N PRO A 76 10.35 -22.19 -10.92
CA PRO A 76 9.95 -23.59 -10.89
C PRO A 76 10.64 -24.45 -11.97
N GLN A 77 11.05 -23.86 -13.09
CA GLN A 77 11.72 -24.57 -14.19
C GLN A 77 13.19 -24.87 -13.84
N ARG A 78 13.77 -24.11 -12.91
CA ARG A 78 15.14 -24.27 -12.45
C ARG A 78 15.21 -24.90 -11.07
N ASN A 79 14.40 -25.92 -10.82
CA ASN A 79 14.46 -26.68 -9.58
C ASN A 79 14.24 -25.82 -8.32
N TRP A 80 13.39 -24.78 -8.44
CA TRP A 80 13.14 -23.77 -7.40
C TRP A 80 14.38 -22.98 -6.98
N GLU A 81 15.36 -22.84 -7.87
CA GLU A 81 16.38 -21.81 -7.75
C GLU A 81 15.73 -20.42 -7.70
N GLY A 82 16.31 -19.51 -6.94
CA GLY A 82 15.77 -18.16 -6.84
C GLY A 82 16.82 -17.08 -6.65
N GLU A 83 16.38 -15.85 -6.82
CA GLU A 83 17.22 -14.67 -6.65
C GLU A 83 16.46 -13.52 -6.03
N PHE A 84 17.18 -12.64 -5.34
CA PHE A 84 16.64 -11.39 -4.84
C PHE A 84 16.52 -10.40 -6.01
N VAL A 85 15.28 -10.09 -6.39
CA VAL A 85 14.95 -9.18 -7.50
C VAL A 85 14.74 -7.73 -7.04
N SER A 86 14.54 -7.52 -5.74
CA SER A 86 14.43 -6.20 -5.11
C SER A 86 14.78 -6.29 -3.62
N GLU A 87 15.28 -5.20 -3.07
CA GLU A 87 15.63 -5.06 -1.66
C GLU A 87 15.48 -3.59 -1.24
N ASP A 88 14.99 -3.36 -0.02
CA ASP A 88 15.21 -2.14 0.74
C ASP A 88 15.83 -2.52 2.09
N VAL A 89 16.98 -1.94 2.40
CA VAL A 89 17.84 -2.37 3.50
C VAL A 89 18.46 -1.16 4.20
N GLY A 90 18.65 -1.26 5.51
CA GLY A 90 19.35 -0.22 6.27
C GLY A 90 20.83 -0.12 5.92
N GLU A 91 21.39 1.09 6.02
CA GLU A 91 22.79 1.40 5.66
C GLU A 91 23.82 0.51 6.36
N ASN A 92 23.48 0.00 7.55
CA ASN A 92 24.36 -0.84 8.36
C ASN A 92 24.42 -2.31 7.92
N TRP A 93 23.65 -2.71 6.89
CA TRP A 93 23.53 -4.11 6.49
C TRP A 93 23.97 -4.34 5.03
N PRO A 94 24.72 -5.43 4.74
CA PRO A 94 25.19 -5.71 3.39
C PRO A 94 24.03 -6.11 2.48
N SER A 95 23.98 -5.56 1.27
CA SER A 95 22.92 -5.88 0.30
C SER A 95 22.92 -7.37 -0.05
N ALA A 96 21.71 -7.95 -0.16
CA ALA A 96 21.52 -9.31 -0.68
C ALA A 96 21.23 -9.34 -2.19
N LEU A 97 21.09 -8.18 -2.84
CA LEU A 97 20.83 -8.10 -4.28
C LEU A 97 21.96 -8.71 -5.12
N GLY A 98 21.59 -9.34 -6.23
CA GLY A 98 22.53 -9.94 -7.19
C GLY A 98 23.16 -11.26 -6.74
N GLY A 99 22.91 -11.71 -5.50
CA GLY A 99 23.33 -13.02 -5.04
C GLY A 99 22.39 -14.12 -5.54
N LYS A 100 22.81 -14.91 -6.54
CA LYS A 100 22.14 -16.18 -6.84
C LYS A 100 22.36 -17.12 -5.68
N ARG A 101 21.31 -17.38 -4.93
CA ARG A 101 21.33 -18.38 -3.86
C ARG A 101 20.46 -19.52 -4.31
N LYS A 102 21.01 -20.74 -4.31
CA LYS A 102 20.13 -21.90 -4.15
C LYS A 102 19.38 -21.63 -2.87
N ALA A 103 18.07 -21.45 -2.98
CA ALA A 103 17.27 -21.49 -1.79
C ALA A 103 17.62 -22.85 -1.18
N GLY A 104 18.20 -22.90 0.02
CA GLY A 104 18.43 -24.16 0.75
C GLY A 104 17.11 -24.84 1.14
N LEU A 105 16.04 -24.51 0.41
CA LEU A 105 14.69 -24.99 0.45
C LEU A 105 14.70 -26.27 -0.37
N SER A 106 14.72 -27.40 0.33
CA SER A 106 14.52 -28.68 -0.33
C SER A 106 13.15 -28.68 -1.02
N PRO A 107 13.03 -29.22 -2.26
CA PRO A 107 11.76 -29.30 -2.98
C PRO A 107 10.63 -29.92 -2.15
N GLU A 108 10.97 -30.87 -1.27
CA GLU A 108 10.02 -31.55 -0.39
C GLU A 108 9.39 -30.69 0.73
N ASN A 109 9.95 -29.52 1.06
CA ASN A 109 9.53 -28.78 2.28
C ASN A 109 8.95 -27.37 2.05
N CYS A 110 9.02 -26.79 0.85
CA CYS A 110 8.62 -25.38 0.66
C CYS A 110 7.50 -25.13 -0.36
N CYS A 111 7.39 -25.97 -1.38
CA CYS A 111 6.58 -25.63 -2.55
C CYS A 111 5.17 -26.25 -2.67
N PRO A 112 4.59 -27.02 -1.72
CA PRO A 112 3.22 -27.52 -1.93
C PRO A 112 2.16 -26.42 -1.80
N ASN A 113 2.45 -25.29 -1.12
CA ASN A 113 1.46 -24.25 -0.81
C ASN A 113 1.60 -22.95 -1.65
N TYR A 114 2.62 -22.83 -2.50
CA TYR A 114 2.82 -21.67 -3.38
C TYR A 114 2.28 -21.94 -4.79
N ARG A 115 1.00 -22.28 -4.87
CA ARG A 115 0.27 -22.44 -6.14
C ARG A 115 -0.84 -21.40 -6.26
#